data_AF-A0A4S0JG92-F1
#
_entry.id   AF-A0A4S0JG92-F1
#
_cell.length_a   1.000
_cell.length_b   1.000
_cell.length_c   1.000
_cell.angle_alpha   90.00
_cell.angle_beta   90.00
_cell.angle_gamma   90.00
#
_symmetry.space_group_name_H-M   'P 1'
#
loop_
_entity.id
_entity.type
_entity.pdbx_description
1 polymer ?
#
loop_
_entity_poly.entity_id
_entity_poly.type
_entity_poly.pdbx_seq_one_letter_code
_entity_poly.pdbx_strand_id
1 'polypeptide(L)'
;MAPERWPDFEDLFGKQGACYGCWCTHFRLAPAARRESSRERNKDHIKARIEAGPPPGLLAFEDGKAVGWMQIGPRADVPEWNNKGRGSAPIEPAD
;
A
#
# COMPACT_ATOMS: atom_id res chain seq x y z
N MET A 1 -2.75 -9.58 -3.02
CA MET A 1 -1.97 -10.18 -4.11
C MET A 1 -0.83 -10.95 -3.48
N ALA A 2 -0.54 -12.15 -3.99
CA ALA A 2 0.60 -12.92 -3.56
C ALA A 2 1.89 -12.45 -4.27
N PRO A 3 3.10 -12.77 -3.76
CA PRO A 3 4.36 -12.21 -4.27
C PRO A 3 4.63 -12.47 -5.74
N GLU A 4 4.18 -13.60 -6.29
CA GLU A 4 4.32 -13.96 -7.71
C GLU A 4 3.58 -12.99 -8.66
N ARG A 5 2.66 -12.17 -8.14
CA ARG A 5 1.94 -11.13 -8.89
C ARG A 5 2.64 -9.77 -8.89
N TRP A 6 3.84 -9.69 -8.31
CA TRP A 6 4.64 -8.45 -8.31
C TRP A 6 4.83 -7.82 -9.71
N PRO A 7 5.10 -8.57 -10.81
CA PRO A 7 5.20 -7.99 -12.15
C PRO A 7 3.90 -7.32 -12.63
N ASP A 8 2.74 -7.92 -12.33
CA ASP A 8 1.42 -7.37 -12.70
C ASP A 8 1.16 -6.02 -11.98
N PHE A 9 1.62 -5.90 -10.73
CA PHE A 9 1.54 -4.67 -9.94
C PHE A 9 2.53 -3.59 -10.42
N GLU A 10 3.74 -3.98 -10.81
CA GLU A 10 4.72 -3.06 -11.41
C GLU A 10 4.22 -2.49 -12.75
N ASP A 11 3.60 -3.31 -13.62
CA ASP A 11 3.03 -2.83 -14.90
C ASP A 11 1.89 -1.85 -14.67
N LEU A 12 0.93 -2.20 -13.80
CA LEU A 12 -0.20 -1.35 -13.44
C LEU A 12 0.23 0.03 -12.90
N PHE A 13 1.31 0.08 -12.12
CA PHE A 13 1.81 1.32 -11.52
C PHE A 13 2.75 2.10 -12.45
N GLY A 14 3.38 1.40 -13.41
CA GLY A 14 4.25 1.96 -14.43
C GLY A 14 5.51 2.66 -13.91
N LYS A 15 6.27 3.25 -14.84
CA LYS A 15 7.58 3.88 -14.57
C LYS A 15 7.55 5.04 -13.56
N GLN A 16 6.41 5.71 -13.40
CA GLN A 16 6.25 6.82 -12.47
C GLN A 16 5.80 6.36 -11.07
N GLY A 17 5.33 5.10 -10.94
CA GLY A 17 4.52 4.64 -9.82
C GLY A 17 3.14 5.31 -9.78
N ALA A 18 2.18 4.72 -9.04
CA ALA A 18 0.91 5.37 -8.79
C ALA A 18 1.11 6.77 -8.16
N CYS A 19 0.25 7.72 -8.53
CA CYS A 19 0.15 9.10 -8.04
C CYS A 19 1.48 9.71 -7.54
N TYR A 20 2.30 10.20 -8.47
CA TYR A 20 3.59 10.86 -8.22
C TYR A 20 4.69 9.96 -7.60
N GLY A 21 4.56 8.63 -7.73
CA GLY A 21 5.52 7.67 -7.20
C GLY A 21 5.29 7.34 -5.72
N CYS A 22 4.03 7.39 -5.29
CA CYS A 22 3.64 7.02 -3.94
C CYS A 22 3.64 5.49 -3.73
N TRP A 23 3.58 4.68 -4.80
CA TRP A 23 3.52 3.20 -4.73
C TRP A 23 2.51 2.65 -3.71
N CYS A 24 1.41 3.38 -3.51
CA CYS A 24 0.40 3.15 -2.46
C CYS A 24 0.92 3.20 -1.01
N THR A 25 2.20 3.52 -0.77
CA THR A 25 2.79 3.62 0.58
C THR A 25 2.39 4.88 1.33
N HIS A 26 1.74 5.86 0.67
CA HIS A 26 1.40 7.16 1.26
C HIS A 26 0.72 7.01 2.63
N PHE A 27 -0.24 6.11 2.79
CA PHE A 27 -0.91 5.92 4.08
C PHE A 27 -0.18 4.95 5.02
N ARG A 28 0.69 4.07 4.48
CA ARG A 28 1.49 3.10 5.25
C ARG A 28 2.72 3.72 5.92
N LEU A 29 3.30 4.78 5.33
CA LEU A 29 4.44 5.50 5.89
C LEU A 29 3.99 6.64 6.81
N ALA A 30 4.54 6.66 8.02
CA ALA A 30 4.41 7.80 8.94
C ALA A 30 4.90 9.11 8.28
N PRO A 31 4.35 10.30 8.63
CA PRO A 31 4.60 11.56 7.91
C PRO A 31 6.07 11.96 7.81
N ALA A 32 6.88 11.69 8.84
CA ALA A 32 8.32 11.93 8.81
C ALA A 32 9.03 11.04 7.77
N ALA A 33 8.89 9.71 7.91
CA ALA A 33 9.45 8.74 6.97
C ALA A 33 8.99 8.97 5.51
N ARG A 34 7.75 9.43 5.32
CA ARG A 34 7.18 9.76 4.01
C ARG A 34 7.83 10.99 3.37
N ARG A 35 8.20 12.01 4.16
CA ARG A 35 8.92 13.22 3.69
C ARG A 35 10.36 12.92 3.28
N GLU A 36 10.97 11.92 3.91
CA GLU A 36 12.34 11.46 3.64
C GLU A 36 12.41 10.36 2.56
N SER A 37 11.27 9.87 2.08
CA SER A 37 11.21 8.76 1.12
C SER A 37 11.40 9.23 -0.32
N SER A 38 11.93 8.35 -1.15
CA SER A 38 11.99 8.49 -2.61
C SER A 38 10.99 7.55 -3.28
N ARG A 39 10.84 7.64 -4.60
CA ARG A 39 9.96 6.75 -5.37
C ARG A 39 10.44 5.30 -5.33
N GLU A 40 11.76 5.12 -5.34
CA GLU A 40 12.48 3.86 -5.24
C GLU A 40 12.27 3.27 -3.84
N ARG A 41 12.52 4.06 -2.77
CA ARG A 41 12.26 3.62 -1.39
C ARG A 41 10.79 3.25 -1.15
N ASN A 42 9.84 3.96 -1.76
CA ASN A 42 8.42 3.61 -1.71
C ASN A 42 8.13 2.27 -2.42
N LYS A 43 8.74 2.05 -3.60
CA LYS A 43 8.61 0.80 -4.36
C LYS A 43 9.17 -0.40 -3.59
N ASP A 44 10.38 -0.25 -3.03
CA ASP A 44 11.03 -1.30 -2.24
C ASP A 44 10.23 -1.61 -0.97
N HIS A 45 9.68 -0.58 -0.32
CA HIS A 45 8.82 -0.74 0.87
C HIS A 45 7.54 -1.53 0.57
N ILE A 46 6.82 -1.22 -0.52
CA ILE A 46 5.61 -1.99 -0.86
C ILE A 46 5.96 -3.40 -1.33
N LYS A 47 7.09 -3.59 -2.03
CA LYS A 47 7.58 -4.92 -2.43
C LYS A 47 7.83 -5.82 -1.21
N ALA A 48 8.66 -5.35 -0.28
CA ALA A 48 8.95 -6.07 0.96
C ALA A 48 7.67 -6.35 1.78
N ARG A 49 6.70 -5.43 1.78
CA ARG A 49 5.41 -5.63 2.45
C ARG A 49 4.53 -6.69 1.77
N ILE A 50 4.59 -6.82 0.44
CA ILE A 50 3.91 -7.89 -0.31
C ILE A 50 4.58 -9.24 -0.03
N GLU A 51 5.92 -9.29 -0.06
CA GLU A 51 6.73 -10.50 0.19
C GLU A 51 6.56 -11.04 1.62
N ALA A 52 6.54 -10.16 2.63
CA ALA A 52 6.38 -10.56 4.04
C ALA A 52 4.96 -11.06 4.40
N GLY A 53 3.93 -10.61 3.66
CA GLY A 53 2.55 -10.92 3.96
C GLY A 53 2.02 -10.32 5.28
N PRO A 54 0.73 -10.57 5.64
CA PRO A 54 -0.32 -11.10 4.76
C PRO A 54 -0.59 -10.13 3.58
N PRO A 55 -1.09 -10.62 2.42
CA PRO A 55 -1.24 -9.82 1.20
C PRO A 55 -1.88 -8.42 1.39
N PRO A 56 -1.18 -7.32 1.07
CA PRO A 56 -1.58 -5.94 1.45
C PRO A 56 -2.65 -5.27 0.57
N GLY A 57 -3.42 -6.05 -0.20
CA GLY A 57 -4.42 -5.54 -1.15
C GLY A 57 -4.81 -6.52 -2.25
N LEU A 58 -5.60 -6.06 -3.22
CA LEU A 58 -6.11 -6.81 -4.37
C LEU A 58 -5.70 -6.14 -5.68
N LEU A 59 -5.39 -6.95 -6.69
CA LEU A 59 -5.32 -6.54 -8.09
C LEU A 59 -6.64 -6.92 -8.78
N ALA A 60 -7.21 -6.01 -9.54
CA ALA A 60 -8.31 -6.28 -10.47
C ALA A 60 -7.73 -6.58 -11.86
N PHE A 61 -8.28 -7.59 -12.53
CA PHE A 61 -7.83 -8.02 -13.86
C PHE A 61 -8.97 -7.96 -14.87
N GLU A 62 -8.64 -7.54 -16.09
CA GLU A 62 -9.48 -7.59 -17.28
C GLU A 62 -8.63 -8.21 -18.42
N ASP A 63 -9.14 -9.23 -19.09
CA ASP A 63 -8.44 -10.00 -20.14
C ASP A 63 -6.99 -10.41 -19.80
N GLY A 64 -6.76 -10.76 -18.54
CA GLY A 64 -5.45 -11.19 -18.03
C GLY A 64 -4.47 -10.05 -17.70
N LYS A 65 -4.84 -8.79 -17.96
CA LYS A 65 -4.05 -7.60 -17.59
C LYS A 65 -4.55 -7.00 -16.27
N ALA A 66 -3.63 -6.56 -15.41
CA ALA A 66 -3.99 -5.78 -14.22
C ALA A 66 -4.49 -4.38 -14.62
N VAL A 67 -5.72 -4.04 -14.20
CA VAL A 67 -6.40 -2.77 -14.51
C VAL A 67 -6.74 -1.94 -13.27
N GLY A 68 -6.60 -2.50 -12.06
CA GLY A 68 -6.87 -1.79 -10.83
C GLY A 68 -6.16 -2.36 -9.61
N TRP A 69 -5.98 -1.52 -8.60
CA TRP A 69 -5.39 -1.88 -7.31
C TRP A 69 -6.23 -1.32 -6.17
N MET A 70 -6.48 -2.14 -5.15
CA MET A 70 -7.10 -1.73 -3.90
C MET A 70 -6.26 -2.20 -2.72
N GLN A 71 -5.73 -1.26 -1.94
CA GLN A 71 -5.06 -1.59 -0.68
C GLN A 71 -6.08 -2.08 0.34
N ILE A 72 -5.84 -3.25 0.93
CA ILE A 72 -6.67 -3.86 1.98
C ILE A 72 -5.74 -4.43 3.04
N GLY A 73 -6.07 -4.23 4.32
CA GLY A 73 -5.30 -4.74 5.45
C GLY A 73 -5.82 -4.19 6.78
N PRO A 74 -5.21 -4.59 7.90
CA PRO A 74 -5.56 -4.09 9.23
C PRO A 74 -5.41 -2.56 9.30
N ARG A 75 -6.25 -1.87 10.09
CA ARG A 75 -6.10 -0.41 10.30
C ARG A 75 -4.73 -0.04 10.90
N ALA A 76 -4.09 -0.95 11.64
CA ALA A 76 -2.73 -0.79 12.16
C ALA A 76 -1.65 -0.65 11.06
N ASP A 77 -1.88 -1.13 9.84
CA ASP A 77 -0.99 -0.92 8.68
C ASP A 77 -0.98 0.55 8.19
N VAL A 78 -1.85 1.40 8.74
CA VAL A 78 -1.98 2.83 8.41
C VAL A 78 -1.74 3.66 9.69
N PRO A 79 -0.48 4.04 10.01
CA PRO A 79 -0.13 4.64 11.30
C PRO A 79 -0.90 5.94 11.63
N GLU A 80 -1.27 6.70 10.61
CA GLU A 80 -2.00 7.97 10.73
C GLU A 80 -3.53 7.82 10.71
N TRP A 81 -4.05 6.58 10.72
CA TRP A 81 -5.49 6.34 10.85
C TRP A 81 -5.95 6.71 12.27
N ASN A 82 -5.43 6.03 13.30
CA ASN A 82 -5.81 6.22 14.71
C ASN A 82 -4.78 7.04 15.52
N ASN A 83 -4.24 8.13 14.95
CA ASN A 83 -3.28 8.95 15.69
C ASN A 83 -3.97 9.77 16.82
N LYS A 84 -3.19 10.28 17.78
CA LYS A 84 -3.72 11.02 18.95
C LYS A 84 -4.58 12.26 18.60
N GLY A 85 -4.44 12.82 17.39
CA GLY A 85 -5.21 13.96 16.90
C GLY A 85 -6.37 13.58 15.98
N ARG A 86 -6.65 12.29 15.79
CA ARG A 86 -7.69 11.76 14.90
C ARG A 86 -8.57 10.75 15.62
N GLY A 87 -9.80 11.17 15.94
CA GLY A 87 -10.87 10.27 16.34
C GLY A 87 -11.38 9.46 15.15
N SER A 88 -10.61 8.46 14.70
CA SER A 88 -10.97 7.55 13.59
C SER A 88 -11.43 6.17 14.09
N ALA A 89 -11.95 6.15 15.32
CA ALA A 89 -12.17 4.99 16.18
C ALA A 89 -12.83 3.77 15.49
N PRO A 90 -12.11 2.65 15.45
CA PRO A 90 -12.63 1.31 15.77
C PRO A 90 -13.07 1.25 17.24
N ILE A 91 -13.99 0.33 17.59
CA ILE A 91 -14.78 0.39 18.84
C ILE A 91 -14.60 -0.84 19.78
N GLU A 92 -13.40 -1.41 19.81
CA GLU A 92 -12.90 -2.43 20.76
C GLU A 92 -13.58 -3.82 20.66
N PRO A 93 -12.87 -4.78 20.04
CA PRO A 93 -13.33 -5.94 19.24
C PRO A 93 -14.64 -5.87 18.43
N ALA A 94 -15.57 -4.99 18.79
CA ALA A 94 -16.54 -4.38 17.90
C ALA A 94 -15.89 -3.31 16.98
N ASP A 95 -14.79 -3.65 16.28
CA ASP A 95 -13.84 -2.71 15.62
C ASP A 95 -14.17 -2.19 14.18
#